data_AF-A0AAN7LU95-F1
#
_entry.id   AF-A0AAN7LU95-F1
#
_cell.length_a   1.000
_cell.length_b   1.000
_cell.length_c   1.000
_cell.angle_alpha   90.00
_cell.angle_beta   90.00
_cell.angle_gamma   90.00
#
_symmetry.space_group_name_H-M   'P 1'
#
loop_
_entity.id
_entity.type
_entity.pdbx_description
1 polymer ?
#
loop_
_entity_poly.entity_id
_entity_poly.type
_entity_poly.pdbx_seq_one_letter_code
_entity_poly.pdbx_strand_id
1 'polypeptide(L)'
;MSIHRVWQQRPAFFRPIQCSLHGDEHLIQTVANVVTSLPFIALGMQAPSAYWNGMMEAAFAKRALKDPDLRMVHNVHKMASLLGGVLFIADDVFPKNSYLHAAWHLAAAVGVGTCNKLLQ
;
A
#
# COMPACT_ATOMS: atom_id res chain seq x y z
N MET A 1 8.74 10.25 -29.32
CA MET A 1 7.49 10.73 -28.66
C MET A 1 7.66 10.53 -27.16
N SER A 2 7.79 11.61 -26.37
CA SER A 2 8.20 11.50 -24.96
C SER A 2 7.08 10.92 -24.09
N ILE A 3 7.42 9.97 -23.22
CA ILE A 3 6.53 9.36 -22.21
C ILE A 3 5.77 10.42 -21.40
N HIS A 4 6.38 11.59 -21.18
CA HIS A 4 5.78 12.71 -20.46
C HIS A 4 4.53 13.28 -21.15
N ARG A 5 4.48 13.30 -22.49
CA ARG A 5 3.32 13.81 -23.24
C ARG A 5 2.16 12.82 -23.25
N VAL A 6 2.45 11.53 -23.35
CA VAL A 6 1.46 10.46 -23.24
C VAL A 6 0.87 10.43 -21.83
N TRP A 7 1.67 10.75 -20.82
CA TRP A 7 1.23 10.82 -19.43
C TRP A 7 0.27 11.99 -19.16
N GLN A 8 0.43 13.13 -19.84
CA GLN A 8 -0.49 14.27 -19.70
C GLN A 8 -1.82 14.11 -20.47
N GLN A 9 -1.87 13.26 -21.49
CA GLN A 9 -3.08 13.00 -22.29
C GLN A 9 -3.94 11.84 -21.77
N ARG A 10 -3.76 11.39 -20.53
CA ARG A 10 -4.46 10.18 -20.05
C ARG A 10 -5.97 10.41 -19.83
N PRO A 11 -6.84 9.49 -20.29
CA PRO A 11 -8.28 9.49 -20.00
C PRO A 11 -8.52 9.46 -18.49
N ALA A 12 -9.63 10.06 -18.04
CA ALA A 12 -9.96 10.16 -16.61
C ALA A 12 -9.93 8.82 -15.85
N PHE A 13 -10.20 7.70 -16.54
CA PHE A 13 -10.16 6.34 -15.98
C PHE A 13 -8.76 5.84 -15.58
N PHE A 14 -7.68 6.41 -16.14
CA PHE A 14 -6.30 6.04 -15.82
C PHE A 14 -5.61 6.98 -14.84
N ARG A 15 -6.37 7.90 -14.22
CA ARG A 15 -5.82 8.70 -13.13
C ARG A 15 -5.71 7.81 -11.88
N PRO A 16 -4.53 7.70 -11.25
CA PRO A 16 -4.43 7.07 -9.95
C PRO A 16 -5.42 7.79 -9.03
N ILE A 17 -6.32 7.04 -8.41
CA ILE A 17 -7.16 7.57 -7.34
C ILE A 17 -6.17 8.02 -6.27
N GLN A 18 -6.10 9.31 -5.99
CA GLN A 18 -5.32 9.80 -4.86
C GLN A 18 -5.91 9.13 -3.62
N CYS A 19 -5.21 8.14 -3.07
CA CYS A 19 -5.48 7.62 -1.73
C CYS A 19 -5.02 8.68 -0.72
N SER A 20 -5.66 9.85 -0.74
CA SER A 20 -5.56 10.83 0.31
C SER A 20 -6.44 10.38 1.47
N LEU A 21 -5.99 10.60 2.70
CA LEU A 21 -6.79 10.49 3.91
C LEU A 21 -8.01 11.45 3.95
N HIS A 22 -8.16 12.31 2.94
CA HIS A 22 -9.37 13.09 2.70
C HIS A 22 -10.39 12.20 1.99
N GLY A 23 -11.49 11.89 2.68
CA GLY A 23 -12.59 11.11 2.13
C GLY A 23 -13.15 11.68 0.83
N ASP A 24 -13.88 10.84 0.08
CA ASP A 24 -14.45 11.17 -1.22
C ASP A 24 -15.20 12.51 -1.20
N GLU A 25 -14.63 13.54 -1.83
CA GLU A 25 -15.24 14.88 -1.84
C GLU A 25 -16.42 14.99 -2.80
N HIS A 26 -16.53 14.08 -3.78
CA HIS A 26 -17.58 14.14 -4.81
C HIS A 26 -18.33 12.81 -4.95
N LEU A 27 -19.66 12.86 -5.14
CA LEU A 27 -20.55 11.69 -5.31
C LEU A 27 -20.03 10.69 -6.36
N ILE A 28 -19.40 11.20 -7.42
CA ILE A 28 -18.83 10.38 -8.51
C ILE A 28 -17.64 9.54 -8.01
N GLN A 29 -16.81 10.06 -7.11
CA GLN A 29 -15.69 9.31 -6.53
C GLN A 29 -16.20 8.18 -5.63
N THR A 30 -17.23 8.44 -4.82
CA THR A 30 -17.87 7.40 -4.01
C THR A 30 -18.48 6.31 -4.87
N VAL A 31 -19.23 6.66 -5.92
CA VAL A 31 -19.82 5.68 -6.84
C VAL A 31 -18.73 4.87 -7.54
N ALA A 32 -17.65 5.51 -8.00
CA ALA A 32 -16.52 4.84 -8.62
C ALA A 32 -15.80 3.90 -7.64
N ASN A 33 -15.57 4.32 -6.39
CA ASN A 33 -14.95 3.51 -5.35
C ASN A 33 -15.81 2.30 -4.98
N VAL A 34 -17.13 2.47 -4.86
CA VAL A 34 -18.07 1.35 -4.60
C VAL A 34 -18.07 0.36 -5.76
N VAL A 35 -18.22 0.84 -7.00
CA VAL A 35 -18.26 -0.03 -8.19
C VAL A 35 -16.94 -0.79 -8.37
N THR A 36 -15.80 -0.13 -8.13
CA THR A 36 -14.49 -0.77 -8.28
C THR A 36 -14.14 -1.72 -7.14
N SER A 37 -14.70 -1.54 -5.94
CA SER A 37 -14.48 -2.44 -4.79
C SER A 37 -15.45 -3.64 -4.74
N LEU A 38 -16.62 -3.56 -5.38
CA LEU A 38 -17.61 -4.65 -5.43
C LEU A 38 -17.08 -6.00 -5.92
N PRO A 39 -16.25 -6.09 -6.99
CA PRO A 39 -15.64 -7.34 -7.42
C PRO A 39 -14.73 -7.96 -6.35
N PHE A 40 -14.00 -7.13 -5.59
CA PHE A 40 -13.13 -7.60 -4.53
C PHE A 40 -13.95 -8.12 -3.34
N ILE A 41 -15.02 -7.41 -2.96
CA ILE A 41 -15.95 -7.85 -1.91
C ILE A 41 -16.63 -9.17 -2.29
N ALA A 42 -17.10 -9.30 -3.55
CA ALA A 42 -17.74 -10.52 -4.04
C ALA A 42 -16.80 -11.74 -4.07
N LEU A 43 -15.50 -11.51 -4.29
CA LEU A 43 -14.46 -12.53 -4.20
C LEU A 43 -14.03 -12.86 -2.75
N GLY A 44 -14.70 -12.28 -1.75
CA GLY A 44 -14.36 -12.45 -0.33
C GLY A 44 -13.12 -11.65 0.11
N MET A 45 -12.53 -10.86 -0.79
CA MET A 45 -11.47 -9.90 -0.47
C MET A 45 -12.13 -8.64 0.10
N GLN A 46 -12.63 -8.73 1.33
CA GLN A 46 -12.89 -7.53 2.12
C GLN A 46 -11.58 -6.74 2.18
N ALA A 47 -11.62 -5.43 1.94
CA ALA A 47 -10.48 -4.54 2.19
C ALA A 47 -9.83 -5.01 3.50
N PRO A 48 -8.52 -5.37 3.51
CA PRO A 48 -7.96 -6.15 4.59
C PRO A 48 -8.28 -5.45 5.90
N SER A 49 -9.22 -6.01 6.65
CA SER A 49 -9.63 -5.38 7.90
C SER A 49 -8.37 -5.35 8.77
N ALA A 50 -8.21 -4.31 9.59
CA ALA A 50 -7.04 -4.21 10.48
C ALA A 50 -6.83 -5.51 11.28
N TYR A 51 -7.91 -6.26 11.51
CA TYR A 51 -7.91 -7.62 12.03
C TYR A 51 -7.14 -8.64 11.17
N TRP A 52 -7.45 -8.78 9.88
CA TRP A 52 -6.76 -9.73 8.99
C TRP A 52 -5.28 -9.39 8.83
N ASN A 53 -4.94 -8.10 8.69
CA ASN A 53 -3.54 -7.65 8.65
C ASN A 53 -2.83 -7.92 9.97
N GLY A 54 -3.48 -7.64 11.10
CA GLY A 54 -2.91 -7.91 12.43
C GLY A 54 -2.63 -9.38 12.68
N MET A 55 -3.51 -10.27 12.20
CA MET A 55 -3.28 -11.72 12.28
C MET A 55 -2.12 -12.17 11.38
N MET A 56 -1.97 -11.59 10.20
CA MET A 56 -0.84 -11.87 9.30
C MET A 56 0.49 -11.48 9.96
N GLU A 57 0.59 -10.28 10.52
CA GLU A 57 1.77 -9.83 11.26
C GLU A 57 2.07 -10.72 12.47
N ALA A 58 1.05 -11.14 13.23
CA ALA A 58 1.23 -12.05 14.35
C ALA A 58 1.77 -13.42 13.92
N ALA A 59 1.29 -13.95 12.79
CA ALA A 59 1.80 -15.18 12.21
C ALA A 59 3.26 -15.03 11.75
N PHE A 60 3.60 -13.91 11.10
CA PHE A 60 4.98 -13.60 10.69
C PHE A 60 5.92 -13.48 11.90
N ALA A 61 5.50 -12.77 12.94
CA ALA A 61 6.28 -12.62 14.18
C ALA A 61 6.49 -13.97 14.87
N LYS A 62 5.44 -14.80 15.00
CA LYS A 62 5.53 -16.14 15.59
C LYS A 62 6.51 -17.04 14.82
N ARG A 63 6.54 -16.90 13.49
CA ARG A 63 7.43 -17.67 12.62
C ARG A 63 8.89 -17.19 12.74
N ALA A 64 9.11 -15.88 12.72
CA ALA A 64 10.43 -15.29 12.96
C ALA A 64 10.99 -15.67 14.33
N LEU A 65 10.17 -15.82 15.38
CA LEU A 65 10.66 -16.28 16.68
C LEU A 65 11.19 -17.72 16.67
N LYS A 66 10.66 -18.58 15.78
CA LYS A 66 11.05 -19.98 15.68
C LYS A 66 12.26 -20.19 14.77
N ASP A 67 12.41 -19.39 13.73
CA ASP A 67 13.49 -19.52 12.75
C ASP A 67 14.34 -18.24 12.70
N PRO A 68 15.63 -18.32 13.07
CA PRO A 68 16.52 -17.16 13.07
C PRO A 68 16.74 -16.55 11.67
N ASP A 69 16.63 -17.30 10.57
CA ASP A 69 16.78 -16.77 9.20
C ASP A 69 15.60 -15.85 8.84
N LEU A 70 14.40 -16.23 9.31
CA LEU A 70 13.17 -15.45 9.15
C LEU A 70 13.13 -14.20 10.03
N ARG A 71 13.95 -14.08 11.08
CA ARG A 71 14.04 -12.86 11.92
C ARG A 71 14.53 -11.67 11.15
N MET A 72 15.56 -11.87 10.32
CA MET A 72 16.08 -10.79 9.49
C MET A 72 15.03 -10.35 8.46
N VAL A 73 14.37 -11.31 7.81
CA VAL A 73 13.30 -11.04 6.84
C VAL A 73 12.15 -10.28 7.49
N HIS A 74 11.72 -10.70 8.67
CA HIS A 74 10.67 -10.02 9.45
C HIS A 74 11.10 -8.64 9.94
N ASN A 75 12.37 -8.46 10.33
CA ASN A 75 12.89 -7.15 10.70
C ASN A 75 12.88 -6.20 9.50
N VAL A 76 13.28 -6.66 8.31
CA VAL A 76 13.20 -5.88 7.07
C VAL A 76 11.74 -5.53 6.76
N HIS A 77 10.83 -6.50 6.86
CA HIS A 77 9.39 -6.27 6.69
C HIS A 77 8.87 -5.19 7.63
N LYS A 78 9.12 -5.33 8.93
CA LYS A 78 8.67 -4.40 9.97
C LYS A 78 9.25 -2.99 9.75
N MET A 79 10.55 -2.89 9.47
CA MET A 79 11.19 -1.59 9.25
C MET A 79 10.70 -0.94 7.95
N ALA A 80 10.48 -1.71 6.89
CA ALA A 80 9.92 -1.22 5.65
C ALA A 80 8.47 -0.71 5.83
N SER A 81 7.63 -1.45 6.57
CA SER A 81 6.26 -1.04 6.92
C SER A 81 6.24 0.21 7.79
N LEU A 82 7.12 0.32 8.79
CA LEU A 82 7.24 1.50 9.65
C LEU A 82 7.74 2.73 8.87
N LEU A 83 8.85 2.59 8.14
CA LEU A 83 9.43 3.66 7.34
C LEU A 83 8.43 4.13 6.29
N GLY A 84 7.77 3.17 5.64
CA GLY A 84 6.74 3.47 4.70
C GLY A 84 5.61 4.30 5.34
N GLY A 85 5.04 3.82 6.45
CA GLY A 85 3.95 4.54 7.13
C GLY A 85 4.32 5.97 7.52
N VAL A 86 5.57 6.19 7.95
CA VAL A 86 6.11 7.53 8.22
C VAL A 86 6.19 8.37 6.94
N LEU A 87 6.70 7.80 5.84
CA LEU A 87 6.79 8.50 4.55
C LEU A 87 5.42 8.83 3.97
N PHE A 88 4.43 7.96 4.15
CA PHE A 88 3.05 8.21 3.76
C PHE A 88 2.45 9.42 4.49
N ILE A 89 2.60 9.46 5.83
CA ILE A 89 2.15 10.61 6.62
C ILE A 89 2.94 11.88 6.24
N ALA A 90 4.24 11.77 5.98
CA ALA A 90 5.06 12.89 5.58
C ALA A 90 4.67 13.44 4.19
N ASP A 91 4.27 12.58 3.25
CA ASP A 91 3.76 12.97 1.93
C ASP A 91 2.49 13.84 2.07
N ASP A 92 1.59 13.46 2.99
CA ASP A 92 0.38 14.24 3.31
C ASP A 92 0.70 15.62 3.92
N VAL A 93 1.73 15.70 4.78
CA VAL A 93 2.14 16.97 5.41
C VAL A 93 2.91 17.87 4.42
N PHE A 94 3.65 17.30 3.48
CA PHE A 94 4.49 18.01 2.52
C PHE A 94 4.14 17.67 1.06
N PRO A 95 2.94 18.03 0.58
CA PRO A 95 2.40 17.58 -0.71
C PRO A 95 3.16 18.12 -1.94
N LYS A 96 4.09 19.07 -1.75
CA LYS A 96 4.95 19.61 -2.81
C LYS A 96 6.16 18.73 -3.12
N ASN A 97 6.46 17.73 -2.28
CA ASN A 97 7.67 16.93 -2.41
C ASN A 97 7.37 15.53 -2.99
N SER A 98 7.36 15.41 -4.31
CA SER A 98 7.08 14.13 -5.01
C SER A 98 8.07 13.00 -4.69
N TYR A 99 9.21 13.30 -4.08
CA TYR A 99 10.17 12.29 -3.64
C TYR A 99 9.67 11.50 -2.42
N LEU A 100 8.82 12.08 -1.57
CA LEU A 100 8.23 11.39 -0.41
C LEU A 100 7.27 10.29 -0.87
N HIS A 101 6.38 10.61 -1.81
CA HIS A 101 5.52 9.63 -2.47
C HIS A 101 6.29 8.46 -3.09
N ALA A 102 7.37 8.76 -3.83
CA ALA A 102 8.21 7.73 -4.44
C ALA A 102 8.93 6.88 -3.39
N ALA A 103 9.41 7.50 -2.32
CA ALA A 103 10.08 6.80 -1.21
C ALA A 103 9.10 5.89 -0.44
N TRP A 104 7.86 6.34 -0.22
CA TRP A 104 6.79 5.52 0.34
C TRP A 104 6.54 4.27 -0.51
N HIS A 105 6.38 4.43 -1.82
CA HIS A 105 6.19 3.29 -2.73
C HIS A 105 7.39 2.33 -2.73
N LEU A 106 8.62 2.84 -2.66
CA LEU A 106 9.81 2.01 -2.57
C LEU A 106 9.83 1.19 -1.27
N ALA A 107 9.54 1.83 -0.13
CA ALA A 107 9.46 1.14 1.16
C ALA A 107 8.37 0.06 1.15
N ALA A 108 7.19 0.37 0.60
CA ALA A 108 6.11 -0.60 0.44
C ALA A 108 6.52 -1.78 -0.46
N ALA A 109 7.21 -1.54 -1.57
CA ALA A 109 7.71 -2.60 -2.46
C ALA A 109 8.70 -3.53 -1.74
N VAL A 110 9.61 -2.98 -0.93
CA VAL A 110 10.54 -3.77 -0.10
C VAL A 110 9.78 -4.61 0.91
N GLY A 111 8.79 -4.04 1.61
CA GLY A 111 7.95 -4.74 2.58
C GLY A 111 7.12 -5.87 1.96
N VAL A 112 6.53 -5.66 0.78
CA VAL A 112 5.79 -6.70 0.05
C VAL A 112 6.73 -7.81 -0.46
N GLY A 113 7.94 -7.46 -0.87
CA GLY A 113 8.96 -8.41 -1.32
C GLY A 113 9.35 -9.44 -0.25
N THR A 114 9.21 -9.10 1.03
CA THR A 114 9.51 -10.03 2.13
C THR A 114 8.35 -10.99 2.45
N CYS A 115 7.11 -10.69 2.03
CA CYS A 115 5.93 -11.48 2.36
C CYS A 115 6.04 -12.93 1.86
N ASN A 116 6.55 -13.15 0.65
CA ASN A 116 6.68 -14.50 0.09
C ASN A 116 7.56 -15.40 0.97
N LYS A 117 8.64 -14.86 1.53
CA LYS A 117 9.52 -15.59 2.43
C LYS A 117 8.90 -15.80 3.81
N LEU A 118 8.07 -14.88 4.30
CA LEU A 118 7.39 -15.02 5.59
C LEU A 118 6.18 -15.96 5.53
N LEU A 119 5.56 -16.12 4.36
CA LEU A 119 4.44 -17.01 4.09
C LEU A 119 4.85 -18.46 3.83
N GLN A 120 5.99 -18.69 3.15
CA GLN A 120 6.57 -20.03 2.90
C GLN A 120 7.00 -20.68 4.18
#